data_AF-A0A559RBI6-F1
#
_entry.id   AF-A0A559RBI6-F1
#
_cell.length_a   1.000
_cell.length_b   1.000
_cell.length_c   1.000
_cell.angle_alpha   90.00
_cell.angle_beta   90.00
_cell.angle_gamma   90.00
#
_symmetry.space_group_name_H-M   'P 1'
#
loop_
_entity.id
_entity.type
_entity.pdbx_description
1 polymer ?
#
loop_
_entity_poly.entity_id
_entity_poly.type
_entity_poly.pdbx_seq_one_letter_code
_entity_poly.pdbx_strand_id
1 'polypeptide(L)'
;MKTVFQILILIFTTVSCQTQEIDVNYENIEINIPGKPGPWIKYDGNYYCYFETDNDKFSSGSKHQFYILDRNGKIDKRIDVPKVLQTFYYDLYIKNDTIFTTEYYDHNTFYLDQNKNSWVKTKKGIDLYYEDNNYSVYSLDFGEWGGVTWFKDKVTNKQYEVGATTPIVNKLNNAYYLTSGKSILKIIDPKKLDKSKEPYDYKKAVIDERYHREGSNSINGAEIIYEYKNDDYFNPKFSLATSFAANNKLYHLYKDSISTNIGVVKNDSLIPIYTFKSKIRPFKWYYDSRNPIQNNDYQTVQFQTDSENNYGIIEINGKSFNVINFKNTYREPVFGKVELTEWFENTFDFYYSNFNNLHLDKIDKIEQNLNATDLTQSHKISHFLLDGKDVETPRIYRKIESSELSLVTMYYYSRKDKTIELIEFEWEKNKNNNFEDIINSTSEESKIETLYESKFDWISNYLQNKIGKPTSSISEKSSVEQKWIIDNLTIGLKYNKRKLELRMYKK
;
A
#
# COMPACT_ATOMS: atom_id res chain seq x y z
N MET A 1 -78.94 -23.84 -31.64
CA MET A 1 -77.83 -22.88 -31.79
C MET A 1 -77.82 -21.94 -30.60
N LYS A 2 -76.95 -22.19 -29.62
CA LYS A 2 -76.61 -21.24 -28.55
C LYS A 2 -75.10 -21.30 -28.37
N THR A 3 -74.41 -20.30 -28.91
CA THR A 3 -72.98 -20.07 -28.80
C THR A 3 -72.69 -19.47 -27.42
N VAL A 4 -71.88 -20.17 -26.63
CA VAL A 4 -71.30 -19.63 -25.39
C VAL A 4 -69.94 -19.06 -25.75
N PHE A 5 -69.83 -17.73 -25.69
CA PHE A 5 -68.57 -17.00 -25.78
C PHE A 5 -67.86 -17.10 -24.43
N GLN A 6 -66.74 -17.82 -24.37
CA GLN A 6 -65.77 -17.68 -23.26
C GLN A 6 -64.72 -16.67 -23.69
N ILE A 7 -64.75 -15.49 -23.05
CA ILE A 7 -63.69 -14.49 -23.14
C ILE A 7 -62.55 -14.95 -22.24
N LEU A 8 -61.43 -15.35 -22.85
CA LEU A 8 -60.18 -15.61 -22.16
C LEU A 8 -59.45 -14.27 -21.98
N ILE A 9 -59.49 -13.70 -20.78
CA ILE A 9 -58.68 -12.53 -20.43
C ILE A 9 -57.25 -13.02 -20.18
N LEU A 10 -56.39 -12.91 -21.20
CA LEU A 10 -54.95 -13.07 -21.08
C LEU A 10 -54.40 -11.80 -20.40
N ILE A 11 -54.17 -11.88 -19.10
CA ILE A 11 -53.40 -10.88 -18.36
C ILE A 11 -51.94 -11.06 -18.80
N PHE A 12 -51.52 -10.26 -19.78
CA PHE A 12 -50.11 -10.04 -20.05
C PHE A 12 -49.50 -9.32 -18.85
N THR A 13 -48.91 -10.07 -17.93
CA THR A 13 -47.92 -9.52 -17.01
C THR A 13 -46.70 -9.16 -17.86
N THR A 14 -46.70 -7.94 -18.39
CA THR A 14 -45.47 -7.31 -18.85
C THR A 14 -44.60 -7.16 -17.62
N VAL A 15 -43.71 -8.15 -17.41
CA VAL A 15 -42.51 -7.94 -16.63
C VAL A 15 -41.76 -6.85 -17.37
N SER A 16 -42.04 -5.60 -17.00
CA SER A 16 -41.21 -4.45 -17.31
C SER A 16 -39.83 -4.84 -16.80
N CYS A 17 -39.00 -5.35 -17.70
CA CYS A 17 -37.57 -5.44 -17.50
C CYS A 17 -37.13 -3.98 -17.31
N GLN A 18 -37.12 -3.51 -16.06
CA GLN A 18 -36.55 -2.22 -15.71
C GLN A 18 -35.10 -2.33 -16.14
N THR A 19 -34.77 -1.72 -17.27
CA THR A 19 -33.38 -1.57 -17.71
C THR A 19 -32.61 -0.98 -16.54
N GLN A 20 -31.66 -1.75 -16.03
CA GLN A 20 -30.83 -1.34 -14.91
C GLN A 20 -30.18 0.01 -15.26
N GLU A 21 -30.33 1.02 -14.40
CA GLU A 21 -29.89 2.39 -14.72
C GLU A 21 -28.35 2.46 -14.93
N ILE A 22 -27.64 1.50 -14.33
CA ILE A 22 -26.18 1.30 -14.36
C ILE A 22 -25.88 -0.17 -14.69
N ASP A 23 -24.90 -0.40 -15.55
CA ASP A 23 -24.37 -1.72 -15.87
C ASP A 23 -23.16 -2.01 -14.97
N VAL A 24 -23.19 -3.11 -14.22
CA VAL A 24 -22.13 -3.48 -13.27
C VAL A 24 -21.68 -4.91 -13.54
N ASN A 25 -20.45 -5.03 -14.04
CA ASN A 25 -19.76 -6.27 -14.30
C ASN A 25 -18.77 -6.58 -13.18
N TYR A 26 -18.54 -7.87 -12.93
CA TYR A 26 -17.63 -8.35 -11.89
C TYR A 26 -16.60 -9.27 -12.51
N GLU A 27 -15.34 -9.03 -12.17
CA GLU A 27 -14.20 -9.80 -12.61
C GLU A 27 -13.38 -10.22 -11.39
N ASN A 28 -12.90 -11.47 -11.38
CA ASN A 28 -12.02 -11.96 -10.33
C ASN A 28 -10.70 -12.39 -10.96
N ILE A 29 -9.61 -11.85 -10.44
CA ILE A 29 -8.26 -12.09 -10.91
C ILE A 29 -7.45 -12.63 -9.73
N GLU A 30 -6.79 -13.77 -9.94
CA GLU A 30 -5.86 -14.31 -8.96
C GLU A 30 -4.46 -13.78 -9.24
N ILE A 31 -3.79 -13.29 -8.20
CA ILE A 31 -2.40 -12.82 -8.28
C ILE A 31 -1.59 -13.48 -7.17
N ASN A 32 -0.28 -13.55 -7.36
CA ASN A 32 0.64 -14.13 -6.39
C ASN A 32 1.85 -13.21 -6.23
N ILE A 33 1.68 -12.16 -5.43
CA ILE A 33 2.69 -11.09 -5.25
C ILE A 33 2.99 -10.92 -3.75
N PRO A 34 4.26 -10.93 -3.34
CA PRO A 34 4.62 -10.70 -1.94
C PRO A 34 4.27 -9.28 -1.49
N GLY A 35 3.81 -9.15 -0.24
CA GLY A 35 3.56 -7.87 0.41
C GLY A 35 2.10 -7.43 0.41
N LYS A 36 1.87 -6.24 0.99
CA LYS A 36 0.59 -5.55 1.01
C LYS A 36 0.49 -4.64 -0.21
N PRO A 37 -0.68 -4.49 -0.82
CA PRO A 37 -0.79 -3.71 -2.05
C PRO A 37 -0.77 -2.19 -1.71
N GLY A 38 0.06 -1.44 -2.43
CA GLY A 38 0.16 0.02 -2.36
C GLY A 38 -0.75 0.70 -3.39
N PRO A 39 -0.40 1.87 -3.95
CA PRO A 39 -1.16 2.46 -5.06
C PRO A 39 -1.18 1.58 -6.31
N TRP A 40 -2.35 1.43 -6.93
CA TRP A 40 -2.51 0.73 -8.20
C TRP A 40 -3.48 1.43 -9.17
N ILE A 41 -3.23 1.27 -10.47
CA ILE A 41 -4.08 1.81 -11.55
C ILE A 41 -4.19 0.79 -12.69
N LYS A 42 -5.21 0.96 -13.54
CA LYS A 42 -5.32 0.24 -14.81
C LYS A 42 -5.14 1.24 -15.95
N TYR A 43 -4.30 0.89 -16.92
CA TYR A 43 -4.03 1.72 -18.08
C TYR A 43 -3.68 0.83 -19.27
N ASP A 44 -4.29 1.11 -20.43
CA ASP A 44 -4.07 0.34 -21.67
C ASP A 44 -4.13 -1.18 -21.47
N GLY A 45 -5.17 -1.65 -20.77
CA GLY A 45 -5.43 -3.08 -20.51
C GLY A 45 -4.52 -3.76 -19.48
N ASN A 46 -3.49 -3.08 -18.96
CA ASN A 46 -2.57 -3.61 -17.97
C ASN A 46 -2.78 -2.97 -16.59
N TYR A 47 -2.36 -3.66 -15.54
CA TYR A 47 -2.35 -3.15 -14.18
C TYR A 47 -0.95 -2.72 -13.77
N TYR A 48 -0.86 -1.57 -13.13
CA TYR A 48 0.38 -1.00 -12.62
C TYR A 48 0.22 -0.86 -11.12
N CYS A 49 1.03 -1.57 -10.35
CA CYS A 49 0.79 -1.72 -8.92
C CYS A 49 2.07 -1.68 -8.12
N TYR A 50 2.02 -0.90 -7.03
CA TYR A 50 3.00 -0.99 -5.96
C TYR A 50 2.61 -2.08 -4.97
N PHE A 51 3.62 -2.74 -4.43
CA PHE A 51 3.51 -3.67 -3.32
C PHE A 51 4.56 -3.33 -2.27
N GLU A 52 4.12 -3.29 -1.03
CA GLU A 52 4.93 -3.03 0.13
C GLU A 52 5.25 -4.34 0.83
N THR A 53 6.51 -4.73 0.80
CA THR A 53 6.98 -5.83 1.64
C THR A 53 7.43 -5.27 2.98
N ASP A 54 6.92 -5.87 4.05
CA ASP A 54 7.36 -5.61 5.41
C ASP A 54 8.84 -5.98 5.54
N ASN A 55 9.56 -5.17 6.31
CA ASN A 55 10.97 -5.31 6.65
C ASN A 55 11.12 -5.77 8.12
N ASP A 56 10.00 -6.14 8.77
CA ASP A 56 9.88 -6.59 10.15
C ASP A 56 10.43 -5.54 11.14
N LYS A 57 10.89 -5.99 12.31
CA LYS A 57 11.52 -5.18 13.36
C LYS A 57 12.75 -4.38 12.91
N PHE A 58 13.30 -4.68 11.73
CA PHE A 58 14.49 -4.01 11.20
C PHE A 58 14.14 -2.71 10.48
N SER A 59 12.87 -2.41 10.28
CA SER A 59 12.39 -1.34 9.43
C SER A 59 12.24 0.02 10.13
N SER A 60 12.62 1.08 9.42
CA SER A 60 12.04 2.44 9.59
C SER A 60 11.10 2.82 8.41
N GLY A 61 10.86 1.90 7.47
CA GLY A 61 10.30 2.14 6.13
C GLY A 61 9.95 0.84 5.37
N SER A 62 8.75 0.72 4.79
CA SER A 62 8.42 -0.43 3.93
C SER A 62 9.25 -0.43 2.64
N LYS A 63 9.57 -1.61 2.11
CA LYS A 63 10.28 -1.76 0.82
C LYS A 63 9.26 -1.89 -0.29
N HIS A 64 9.31 -0.97 -1.24
CA HIS A 64 8.34 -0.87 -2.32
C HIS A 64 8.84 -1.54 -3.58
N GLN A 65 7.96 -2.34 -4.17
CA GLN A 65 8.15 -3.07 -5.40
C GLN A 65 7.08 -2.62 -6.38
N PHE A 66 7.45 -2.44 -7.65
CA PHE A 66 6.50 -2.05 -8.68
C PHE A 66 6.39 -3.14 -9.74
N TYR A 67 5.14 -3.49 -10.06
CA TYR A 67 4.80 -4.54 -11.00
C TYR A 67 3.90 -4.00 -12.12
N ILE A 68 4.10 -4.55 -13.31
CA ILE A 68 3.16 -4.47 -14.42
C ILE A 68 2.54 -5.85 -14.57
N LEU A 69 1.21 -5.93 -14.44
CA LEU A 69 0.45 -7.16 -14.62
C LEU A 69 -0.36 -7.08 -15.92
N ASP A 70 -0.46 -8.21 -16.61
CA ASP A 70 -1.37 -8.33 -17.75
C ASP A 70 -2.84 -8.33 -17.28
N ARG A 71 -3.77 -8.31 -18.24
CA ARG A 71 -5.21 -8.34 -17.97
C ARG A 71 -5.69 -9.53 -17.12
N ASN A 72 -4.91 -10.60 -17.03
CA ASN A 72 -5.23 -11.80 -16.25
C ASN A 72 -4.50 -11.83 -14.89
N GLY A 73 -3.79 -10.77 -14.52
CA GLY A 73 -3.05 -10.67 -13.27
C GLY A 73 -1.67 -11.34 -13.28
N LYS A 74 -1.18 -11.80 -14.43
CA LYS A 74 0.17 -12.36 -14.53
C LYS A 74 1.18 -11.23 -14.54
N ILE A 75 2.25 -11.38 -13.75
CA ILE A 75 3.38 -10.44 -13.77
C ILE A 75 4.04 -10.48 -15.15
N ASP A 76 3.91 -9.39 -15.90
CA ASP A 76 4.65 -9.15 -17.14
C ASP A 76 6.05 -8.64 -16.80
N LYS A 77 6.13 -7.63 -15.92
CA LYS A 77 7.40 -6.99 -15.53
C LYS A 77 7.44 -6.59 -14.06
N ARG A 78 8.66 -6.55 -13.53
CA ARG A 78 9.02 -5.90 -12.26
C ARG A 78 9.98 -4.76 -12.57
N ILE A 79 9.71 -3.57 -12.05
CA ILE A 79 10.53 -2.38 -12.28
C ILE A 79 11.11 -1.92 -10.96
N ASP A 80 12.39 -1.57 -10.98
CA ASP A 80 13.08 -1.01 -9.82
C ASP A 80 12.48 0.34 -9.43
N VAL A 81 12.10 0.46 -8.16
CA VAL A 81 11.53 1.67 -7.59
C VAL A 81 12.68 2.60 -7.15
N PRO A 82 12.74 3.86 -7.63
CA PRO A 82 13.72 4.85 -7.19
C PRO A 82 13.82 4.94 -5.67
N LYS A 83 15.05 5.10 -5.14
CA LYS A 83 15.29 5.14 -3.69
C LYS A 83 14.47 6.21 -2.96
N VAL A 84 14.25 7.36 -3.60
CA VAL A 84 13.45 8.47 -3.03
C VAL A 84 11.95 8.14 -2.91
N LEU A 85 11.47 7.13 -3.64
CA LEU A 85 10.09 6.65 -3.56
C LEU A 85 9.91 5.51 -2.55
N GLN A 86 10.97 5.11 -1.82
CA GLN A 86 10.87 4.13 -0.72
C GLN A 86 10.35 4.83 0.55
N THR A 87 9.13 5.39 0.47
CA THR A 87 8.51 6.27 1.48
C THR A 87 7.01 6.05 1.55
N PHE A 88 6.36 6.27 2.69
CA PHE A 88 4.94 5.94 2.90
C PHE A 88 3.93 6.85 2.18
N TYR A 89 4.37 8.00 1.66
CA TYR A 89 3.47 9.00 1.08
C TYR A 89 3.85 9.30 -0.37
N TYR A 90 3.20 8.59 -1.29
CA TYR A 90 3.32 8.77 -2.73
C TYR A 90 2.03 8.35 -3.41
N ASP A 91 1.92 8.67 -4.70
CA ASP A 91 0.77 8.32 -5.51
C ASP A 91 1.17 7.59 -6.80
N LEU A 92 0.15 7.17 -7.54
CA LEU A 92 0.27 6.60 -8.87
C LEU A 92 -0.92 7.08 -9.70
N TYR A 93 -0.66 7.86 -10.76
CA TYR A 93 -1.73 8.52 -11.51
C TYR A 93 -1.41 8.56 -13.01
N ILE A 94 -2.45 8.79 -13.81
CA ILE A 94 -2.35 8.94 -15.26
C ILE A 94 -2.56 10.40 -15.63
N LYS A 95 -1.69 10.94 -16.48
CA LYS A 95 -1.86 12.27 -17.06
C LYS A 95 -1.32 12.28 -18.48
N ASN A 96 -2.13 12.73 -19.44
CA ASN A 96 -1.75 12.77 -20.86
C ASN A 96 -1.17 11.43 -21.33
N ASP A 97 -1.90 10.34 -21.10
CA ASP A 97 -1.53 8.99 -21.56
C ASP A 97 -0.18 8.48 -20.99
N THR A 98 0.28 9.09 -19.90
CA THR A 98 1.54 8.75 -19.24
C THR A 98 1.30 8.49 -17.75
N ILE A 99 1.94 7.46 -17.22
CA ILE A 99 1.87 7.09 -15.81
C ILE A 99 2.93 7.86 -15.03
N PHE A 100 2.52 8.46 -13.92
CA PHE A 100 3.37 9.22 -13.02
C PHE A 100 3.25 8.72 -11.58
N THR A 101 4.29 9.00 -10.82
CA THR A 101 4.31 8.84 -9.37
C THR A 101 5.06 10.02 -8.76
N THR A 102 4.59 10.53 -7.63
CA THR A 102 5.20 11.65 -6.93
C THR A 102 5.10 11.45 -5.43
N GLU A 103 6.24 11.49 -4.74
CA GLU A 103 6.26 11.48 -3.27
C GLU A 103 5.89 12.84 -2.66
N TYR A 104 5.46 12.80 -1.42
CA TYR A 104 4.81 13.93 -0.76
C TYR A 104 5.75 15.02 -0.29
N TYR A 105 6.89 14.67 0.32
CA TYR A 105 7.70 15.62 1.08
C TYR A 105 8.53 16.53 0.17
N ASP A 106 9.30 15.95 -0.75
CA ASP A 106 10.19 16.73 -1.62
C ASP A 106 9.61 16.85 -3.05
N HIS A 107 8.40 16.33 -3.27
CA HIS A 107 7.72 16.35 -4.56
C HIS A 107 8.55 15.78 -5.73
N ASN A 108 9.41 14.79 -5.46
CA ASN A 108 10.14 14.07 -6.49
C ASN A 108 9.15 13.31 -7.38
N THR A 109 8.98 13.80 -8.61
CA THR A 109 8.09 13.20 -9.61
C THR A 109 8.87 12.35 -10.59
N PHE A 110 8.28 11.22 -10.98
CA PHE A 110 8.78 10.34 -12.01
C PHE A 110 7.65 9.99 -12.98
N TYR A 111 8.00 9.80 -14.24
CA TYR A 111 7.11 9.14 -15.20
C TYR A 111 7.66 7.77 -15.56
N LEU A 112 6.78 6.84 -15.91
CA LEU A 112 7.16 5.52 -16.36
C LEU A 112 7.46 5.54 -17.86
N ASP A 113 8.73 5.35 -18.23
CA ASP A 113 9.11 5.07 -19.62
C ASP A 113 8.81 3.59 -19.92
N GLN A 114 7.67 3.31 -20.54
CA GLN A 114 7.22 1.95 -20.85
C GLN A 114 8.13 1.22 -21.85
N ASN A 115 8.86 1.95 -22.69
CA ASN A 115 9.80 1.34 -23.63
C ASN A 115 11.05 0.83 -22.90
N LYS A 116 11.55 1.63 -21.94
CA LYS A 116 12.73 1.27 -21.13
C LYS A 116 12.38 0.46 -19.89
N ASN A 117 11.11 0.42 -19.49
CA ASN A 117 10.63 -0.19 -18.25
C ASN A 117 11.34 0.38 -17.02
N SER A 118 11.40 1.72 -16.95
CA SER A 118 12.12 2.43 -15.89
C SER A 118 11.44 3.74 -15.53
N TRP A 119 11.54 4.11 -14.26
CA TRP A 119 11.14 5.43 -13.78
C TRP A 119 12.16 6.50 -14.19
N VAL A 120 11.67 7.58 -14.82
CA VAL A 120 12.50 8.72 -15.23
C VAL A 120 12.09 9.95 -14.43
N LYS A 121 13.06 10.55 -13.73
CA LYS A 121 12.83 11.74 -12.92
C LYS A 121 12.38 12.91 -13.79
N THR A 122 11.37 13.64 -13.32
CA THR A 122 10.84 14.83 -13.97
C THR A 122 10.39 15.86 -12.92
N LYS A 123 9.85 16.99 -13.37
CA LYS A 123 9.29 18.02 -12.48
C LYS A 123 7.83 17.69 -12.16
N LYS A 124 7.39 18.01 -10.94
CA LYS A 124 5.97 17.95 -10.56
C LYS A 124 5.13 18.76 -11.55
N GLY A 125 3.98 18.22 -11.95
CA GLY A 125 3.03 18.95 -12.78
C GLY A 125 2.26 20.00 -11.99
N ILE A 126 1.57 20.90 -12.69
CA ILE A 126 0.58 21.78 -12.06
C ILE A 126 -0.61 20.96 -11.51
N ASP A 127 -1.18 21.42 -10.39
CA ASP A 127 -2.33 20.80 -9.70
C ASP A 127 -3.65 21.19 -10.36
N LEU A 128 -3.75 20.93 -11.67
CA LEU A 128 -4.96 21.14 -12.47
C LEU A 128 -5.89 19.93 -12.31
N TYR A 129 -7.11 20.17 -11.81
CA TYR A 129 -8.11 19.13 -11.53
C TYR A 129 -9.17 19.05 -12.62
N TYR A 130 -9.48 20.18 -13.25
CA TYR A 130 -10.47 20.26 -14.31
C TYR A 130 -10.18 21.46 -15.20
N GLU A 131 -10.52 21.33 -16.47
CA GLU A 131 -10.37 22.41 -17.42
C GLU A 131 -11.50 22.38 -18.45
N ASP A 132 -12.05 23.55 -18.74
CA ASP A 132 -12.95 23.73 -19.88
C ASP A 132 -12.63 25.02 -20.64
N ASN A 133 -13.51 25.44 -21.55
CA ASN A 133 -13.31 26.62 -22.37
C ASN A 133 -13.22 27.93 -21.58
N ASN A 134 -13.82 28.01 -20.40
CA ASN A 134 -13.98 29.23 -19.62
C ASN A 134 -13.05 29.28 -18.40
N TYR A 135 -12.79 28.14 -17.77
CA TYR A 135 -12.06 28.07 -16.51
C TYR A 135 -11.02 26.95 -16.49
N SER A 136 -9.92 27.22 -15.77
CA SER A 136 -9.00 26.20 -15.27
C SER A 136 -9.23 26.09 -13.75
N VAL A 137 -9.39 24.87 -13.26
CA VAL A 137 -9.70 24.57 -11.86
C VAL A 137 -8.51 23.92 -11.19
N TYR A 138 -8.02 24.54 -10.12
CA TYR A 138 -6.88 24.08 -9.35
C TYR A 138 -7.32 23.73 -7.92
N SER A 139 -6.64 22.80 -7.26
CA SER A 139 -6.87 22.55 -5.84
C SER A 139 -5.61 22.10 -5.13
N LEU A 140 -5.46 22.53 -3.87
CA LEU A 140 -4.38 22.13 -2.99
C LEU A 140 -4.94 21.74 -1.62
N ASP A 141 -4.25 20.77 -1.03
CA ASP A 141 -4.42 20.33 0.35
C ASP A 141 -3.24 20.85 1.16
N PHE A 142 -3.52 21.54 2.26
CA PHE A 142 -2.54 22.04 3.22
C PHE A 142 -2.51 21.19 4.50
N GLY A 143 -3.01 19.96 4.43
CA GLY A 143 -3.01 18.99 5.52
C GLY A 143 -4.08 19.31 6.56
N GLU A 144 -3.68 19.36 7.82
CA GLU A 144 -4.59 19.68 8.94
C GLU A 144 -5.23 21.07 8.83
N TRP A 145 -4.65 21.95 8.01
CA TRP A 145 -5.13 23.31 7.77
C TRP A 145 -6.20 23.39 6.67
N GLY A 146 -6.62 22.25 6.10
CA GLY A 146 -7.65 22.17 5.07
C GLY A 146 -7.13 22.49 3.67
N GLY A 147 -8.04 22.76 2.74
CA GLY A 147 -7.70 22.95 1.33
C GLY A 147 -8.50 24.07 0.67
N VAL A 148 -8.09 24.38 -0.56
CA VAL A 148 -8.73 25.43 -1.38
C VAL A 148 -8.89 24.90 -2.80
N THR A 149 -10.00 25.27 -3.43
CA THR A 149 -10.19 25.10 -4.86
C THR A 149 -10.32 26.46 -5.53
N TRP A 150 -9.56 26.71 -6.60
CA TRP A 150 -9.58 27.95 -7.37
C TRP A 150 -10.16 27.74 -8.76
N PHE A 151 -11.01 28.66 -9.17
CA PHE A 151 -11.50 28.82 -10.53
C PHE A 151 -10.79 30.02 -11.18
N LYS A 152 -9.88 29.75 -12.11
CA LYS A 152 -9.23 30.79 -12.91
C LYS A 152 -10.01 31.04 -14.18
N ASP A 153 -10.61 32.22 -14.31
CA ASP A 153 -11.26 32.67 -15.54
C ASP A 153 -10.18 32.88 -16.62
N LYS A 154 -10.30 32.16 -17.75
CA LYS A 154 -9.31 32.17 -18.83
C LYS A 154 -9.28 33.48 -19.62
N VAL A 155 -10.37 34.25 -19.60
CA VAL A 155 -10.49 35.52 -20.32
C VAL A 155 -9.93 36.66 -19.48
N THR A 156 -10.29 36.72 -18.21
CA THR A 156 -9.94 37.85 -17.32
C THR A 156 -8.70 37.58 -16.47
N ASN A 157 -8.22 36.34 -16.41
CA ASN A 157 -7.17 35.84 -15.51
C ASN A 157 -7.46 36.03 -14.01
N LYS A 158 -8.68 36.44 -13.64
CA LYS A 158 -9.10 36.54 -12.25
C LYS A 158 -9.33 35.14 -11.67
N GLN A 159 -8.95 34.96 -10.42
CA GLN A 159 -9.19 33.71 -9.70
C GLN A 159 -10.21 33.93 -8.60
N TYR A 160 -11.08 32.94 -8.45
CA TYR A 160 -12.13 32.88 -7.45
C TYR A 160 -11.98 31.58 -6.67
N GLU A 161 -12.24 31.59 -5.36
CA GLU A 161 -11.94 30.46 -4.49
C GLU A 161 -13.16 29.98 -3.70
N VAL A 162 -13.15 28.69 -3.38
CA VAL A 162 -14.14 28.01 -2.55
C VAL A 162 -13.43 27.02 -1.62
N GLY A 163 -14.00 26.83 -0.44
CA GLY A 163 -13.60 25.82 0.53
C GLY A 163 -13.96 24.42 0.08
N ALA A 164 -13.04 23.78 -0.63
CA ALA A 164 -13.12 22.39 -1.02
C ALA A 164 -11.70 21.84 -1.20
N THR A 165 -11.33 20.84 -0.41
CA THR A 165 -10.03 20.16 -0.50
C THR A 165 -10.09 19.08 -1.56
N THR A 166 -9.26 19.23 -2.59
CA THR A 166 -9.01 18.23 -3.64
C THR A 166 -10.28 17.52 -4.17
N PRO A 167 -11.32 18.26 -4.57
CA PRO A 167 -12.61 17.67 -4.92
C PRO A 167 -12.55 16.96 -6.27
N ILE A 168 -13.47 16.02 -6.48
CA ILE A 168 -13.82 15.60 -7.84
C ILE A 168 -14.70 16.68 -8.46
N VAL A 169 -14.28 17.21 -9.61
CA VAL A 169 -14.96 18.28 -10.33
C VAL A 169 -15.67 17.70 -11.54
N ASN A 170 -17.00 17.85 -11.57
CA ASN A 170 -17.83 17.54 -12.74
C ASN A 170 -18.50 18.81 -13.23
N LYS A 171 -18.74 18.91 -14.54
CA LYS A 171 -19.56 19.98 -15.13
C LYS A 171 -20.81 19.41 -15.76
N LEU A 172 -21.97 19.93 -15.39
CA LEU A 172 -23.26 19.44 -15.84
C LEU A 172 -24.26 20.60 -15.91
N ASN A 173 -25.03 20.71 -16.99
CA ASN A 173 -26.04 21.77 -17.17
C ASN A 173 -25.52 23.19 -16.85
N ASN A 174 -24.31 23.52 -17.33
CA ASN A 174 -23.61 24.79 -17.06
C ASN A 174 -23.27 25.10 -15.59
N ALA A 175 -23.40 24.13 -14.68
CA ALA A 175 -22.92 24.25 -13.31
C ALA A 175 -21.74 23.31 -13.05
N TYR A 176 -20.85 23.71 -12.14
CA TYR A 176 -19.80 22.85 -11.61
C TYR A 176 -20.29 22.15 -10.35
N TYR A 177 -19.89 20.91 -10.18
CA TYR A 177 -20.20 20.08 -9.03
C TYR A 177 -18.89 19.61 -8.41
N LEU A 178 -18.67 19.95 -7.15
CA LEU A 178 -17.46 19.62 -6.41
C LEU A 178 -17.86 18.57 -5.38
N THR A 179 -17.43 17.34 -5.59
CA THR A 179 -17.64 16.22 -4.66
C THR A 179 -16.42 16.09 -3.76
N SER A 180 -16.60 16.36 -2.47
CA SER A 180 -15.63 16.11 -1.42
C SER A 180 -16.05 14.88 -0.61
N GLY A 181 -15.20 14.39 0.29
CA GLY A 181 -15.46 13.16 1.04
C GLY A 181 -16.79 13.11 1.81
N LYS A 182 -17.39 14.25 2.15
CA LYS A 182 -18.65 14.33 2.91
C LYS A 182 -19.71 15.27 2.33
N SER A 183 -19.38 16.06 1.31
CA SER A 183 -20.30 17.05 0.77
C SER A 183 -20.22 17.16 -0.75
N ILE A 184 -21.30 17.68 -1.33
CA ILE A 184 -21.39 18.01 -2.74
C ILE A 184 -21.82 19.46 -2.85
N LEU A 185 -20.96 20.28 -3.48
CA LEU A 185 -21.23 21.69 -3.76
C LEU A 185 -21.59 21.86 -5.22
N LYS A 186 -22.51 22.78 -5.50
CA LYS A 186 -22.90 23.20 -6.85
C LYS A 186 -22.58 24.68 -7.04
N ILE A 187 -21.91 25.00 -8.14
CA ILE A 187 -21.47 26.36 -8.47
C ILE A 187 -21.99 26.70 -9.86
N ILE A 188 -22.98 27.60 -9.92
CA ILE A 188 -23.58 28.03 -11.18
C ILE A 188 -22.66 29.04 -11.89
N ASP A 189 -22.05 29.95 -11.14
CA ASP A 189 -21.17 30.99 -11.68
C ASP A 189 -19.97 31.18 -10.74
N PRO A 190 -18.76 30.74 -11.15
CA PRO A 190 -17.55 30.92 -10.36
C PRO A 190 -17.24 32.38 -10.00
N LYS A 191 -17.77 33.37 -10.74
CA LYS A 191 -17.57 34.80 -10.44
C LYS A 191 -18.32 35.27 -9.19
N LYS A 192 -19.28 34.49 -8.70
CA LYS A 192 -20.00 34.72 -7.45
C LYS A 192 -19.30 34.16 -6.23
N LEU A 193 -18.26 33.34 -6.43
CA LEU A 193 -17.39 32.93 -5.34
C LEU A 193 -16.53 34.11 -4.88
N ASP A 194 -15.86 33.94 -3.74
CA ASP A 194 -14.96 34.97 -3.25
C ASP A 194 -13.80 35.16 -4.22
N LYS A 195 -13.52 36.42 -4.59
CA LYS A 195 -12.32 36.74 -5.35
C LYS A 195 -11.11 36.37 -4.49
N SER A 196 -10.23 35.55 -5.04
CA SER A 196 -9.09 35.03 -4.30
C SER A 196 -8.13 36.16 -3.90
N LYS A 197 -7.85 36.27 -2.60
CA LYS A 197 -6.83 37.18 -2.05
C LYS A 197 -5.42 36.65 -2.31
N GLU A 198 -5.31 35.32 -2.36
CA GLU A 198 -4.10 34.58 -2.68
C GLU A 198 -4.39 33.62 -3.85
N PRO A 199 -4.34 34.10 -5.10
CA PRO A 199 -4.59 33.25 -6.26
C PRO A 199 -3.59 32.10 -6.34
N TYR A 200 -4.00 30.96 -6.90
CA TYR A 200 -3.11 29.85 -7.19
C TYR A 200 -1.96 30.31 -8.10
N ASP A 201 -0.74 30.08 -7.64
CA ASP A 201 0.49 30.24 -8.38
C ASP A 201 1.37 29.02 -8.10
N TYR A 202 1.73 28.28 -9.14
CA TYR A 202 2.50 27.05 -8.99
C TYR A 202 3.89 27.27 -8.38
N LYS A 203 4.59 28.34 -8.75
CA LYS A 203 5.94 28.61 -8.20
C LYS A 203 5.86 28.94 -6.71
N LYS A 204 4.86 29.72 -6.32
CA LYS A 204 4.64 30.07 -4.91
C LYS A 204 4.13 28.85 -4.13
N ALA A 205 3.09 28.19 -4.60
CA ALA A 205 2.33 27.23 -3.80
C ALA A 205 2.88 25.81 -3.80
N VAL A 206 3.74 25.47 -4.77
CA VAL A 206 4.26 24.10 -4.95
C VAL A 206 5.78 24.02 -4.94
N ILE A 207 6.46 25.06 -5.42
CA ILE A 207 7.94 25.07 -5.51
C ILE A 207 8.59 25.77 -4.32
N ASP A 208 7.98 26.81 -3.74
CA ASP A 208 8.53 27.47 -2.55
C ASP A 208 8.15 26.70 -1.29
N GLU A 209 9.10 25.94 -0.76
CA GLU A 209 8.97 25.15 0.48
C GLU A 209 8.60 26.00 1.72
N ARG A 210 8.74 27.33 1.65
CA ARG A 210 8.38 28.24 2.74
C ARG A 210 6.95 28.74 2.63
N TYR A 211 6.23 28.39 1.56
CA TYR A 211 4.85 28.81 1.41
C TYR A 211 3.97 28.06 2.40
N HIS A 212 3.28 28.83 3.23
CA HIS A 212 2.28 28.31 4.16
C HIS A 212 0.99 29.10 3.97
N ARG A 213 -0.13 28.37 3.93
CA ARG A 213 -1.47 28.92 3.82
C ARG A 213 -2.45 27.99 4.51
N GLU A 214 -3.46 28.57 5.13
CA GLU A 214 -4.64 27.85 5.59
C GLU A 214 -5.66 27.67 4.46
N GLY A 215 -6.42 26.57 4.54
CA GLY A 215 -7.56 26.29 3.67
C GLY A 215 -8.61 27.41 3.68
N SER A 216 -9.55 27.33 2.74
CA SER A 216 -10.69 28.23 2.71
C SER A 216 -11.88 27.54 3.34
N ASN A 217 -12.62 28.27 4.18
CA ASN A 217 -13.91 27.83 4.70
C ASN A 217 -15.08 28.51 3.95
N SER A 218 -14.79 29.30 2.91
CA SER A 218 -15.83 30.02 2.20
C SER A 218 -16.63 29.12 1.28
N ILE A 219 -17.95 29.20 1.40
CA ILE A 219 -18.92 28.59 0.49
C ILE A 219 -19.73 29.65 -0.26
N ASN A 220 -19.29 30.92 -0.22
CA ASN A 220 -19.98 32.01 -0.91
C ASN A 220 -20.11 31.70 -2.39
N GLY A 221 -21.31 31.91 -2.96
CA GLY A 221 -21.58 31.62 -4.38
C GLY A 221 -21.73 30.13 -4.72
N ALA A 222 -21.58 29.23 -3.75
CA ALA A 222 -21.83 27.80 -3.87
C ALA A 222 -23.11 27.39 -3.14
N GLU A 223 -23.82 26.40 -3.69
CA GLU A 223 -25.00 25.76 -3.12
C GLU A 223 -24.59 24.38 -2.58
N ILE A 224 -24.85 24.09 -1.30
CA ILE A 224 -24.67 22.74 -0.75
C ILE A 224 -25.86 21.91 -1.18
N ILE A 225 -25.65 20.95 -2.09
CA ILE A 225 -26.74 20.06 -2.55
C ILE A 225 -26.82 18.77 -1.71
N TYR A 226 -25.74 18.44 -0.98
CA TYR A 226 -25.70 17.34 -0.05
C TYR A 226 -24.54 17.52 0.94
N GLU A 227 -24.78 17.18 2.20
CA GLU A 227 -23.75 17.14 3.25
C GLU A 227 -24.10 16.08 4.29
N TYR A 228 -23.15 15.20 4.59
CA TYR A 228 -23.27 14.24 5.67
C TYR A 228 -22.71 14.82 6.97
N LYS A 229 -23.59 15.08 7.95
CA LYS A 229 -23.26 15.82 9.19
C LYS A 229 -22.84 14.95 10.38
N ASN A 230 -23.19 13.67 10.39
CA ASN A 230 -23.08 12.80 11.57
C ASN A 230 -21.92 11.81 11.46
N ASP A 231 -20.70 12.32 11.35
CA ASP A 231 -19.53 11.48 11.10
C ASP A 231 -18.45 11.62 12.17
N ASP A 232 -17.92 10.48 12.59
CA ASP A 232 -16.73 10.42 13.45
C ASP A 232 -15.49 10.55 12.56
N TYR A 233 -14.59 11.48 12.88
CA TYR A 233 -13.34 11.65 12.14
C TYR A 233 -12.48 10.37 12.16
N PHE A 234 -12.45 9.66 13.29
CA PHE A 234 -11.65 8.45 13.48
C PHE A 234 -12.34 7.20 12.92
N ASN A 235 -13.67 7.18 12.92
CA ASN A 235 -14.46 6.04 12.44
C ASN A 235 -15.57 6.50 11.48
N PRO A 236 -15.21 7.01 10.29
CA PRO A 236 -16.19 7.55 9.37
C PRO A 236 -17.15 6.46 8.91
N LYS A 237 -18.43 6.70 9.19
CA LYS A 237 -19.53 5.83 8.77
C LYS A 237 -19.95 6.12 7.33
N PHE A 238 -19.58 7.29 6.82
CA PHE A 238 -19.91 7.70 5.46
C PHE A 238 -18.70 8.27 4.73
N SER A 239 -18.58 7.96 3.45
CA SER A 239 -17.63 8.66 2.57
C SER A 239 -18.08 8.63 1.11
N LEU A 240 -17.93 9.76 0.42
CA LEU A 240 -18.01 9.88 -1.02
C LEU A 240 -16.64 9.54 -1.62
N ALA A 241 -16.56 8.43 -2.34
CA ALA A 241 -15.32 7.99 -2.97
C ALA A 241 -15.07 8.76 -4.27
N THR A 242 -16.09 8.89 -5.12
CA THR A 242 -16.01 9.69 -6.36
C THR A 242 -17.39 10.10 -6.88
N SER A 243 -17.41 10.91 -7.93
CA SER A 243 -18.61 11.24 -8.71
C SER A 243 -18.33 11.25 -10.21
N PHE A 244 -19.39 11.11 -11.00
CA PHE A 244 -19.33 11.08 -12.46
C PHE A 244 -20.63 11.58 -13.08
N ALA A 245 -20.50 12.28 -14.21
CA ALA A 245 -21.64 12.69 -15.02
C ALA A 245 -21.96 11.62 -16.07
N ALA A 246 -23.23 11.19 -16.15
CA ALA A 246 -23.71 10.34 -17.24
C ALA A 246 -25.20 10.61 -17.52
N ASN A 247 -25.62 10.56 -18.78
CA ASN A 247 -27.01 10.82 -19.21
C ASN A 247 -27.64 12.06 -18.55
N ASN A 248 -26.88 13.16 -18.51
CA ASN A 248 -27.28 14.43 -17.92
C ASN A 248 -27.63 14.37 -16.41
N LYS A 249 -27.09 13.38 -15.67
CA LYS A 249 -27.20 13.25 -14.22
C LYS A 249 -25.83 13.12 -13.59
N LEU A 250 -25.73 13.56 -12.33
CA LEU A 250 -24.55 13.36 -11.49
C LEU A 250 -24.79 12.15 -10.58
N TYR A 251 -23.88 11.19 -10.65
CA TYR A 251 -23.88 9.98 -9.83
C TYR A 251 -22.70 10.00 -8.86
N HIS A 252 -22.84 9.26 -7.77
CA HIS A 252 -21.86 9.21 -6.69
C HIS A 252 -21.62 7.77 -6.26
N LEU A 253 -20.35 7.38 -6.19
CA LEU A 253 -19.92 6.15 -5.51
C LEU A 253 -19.63 6.52 -4.05
N TYR A 254 -20.35 5.91 -3.12
CA TYR A 254 -20.23 6.21 -1.71
C TYR A 254 -20.37 4.98 -0.83
N LYS A 255 -19.81 5.06 0.37
CA LYS A 255 -19.99 4.09 1.44
C LYS A 255 -20.87 4.72 2.53
N ASP A 256 -21.76 3.93 3.09
CA ASP A 256 -22.45 4.21 4.36
C ASP A 256 -22.10 3.15 5.44
N SER A 257 -22.77 3.20 6.58
CA SER A 257 -22.48 2.29 7.70
C SER A 257 -22.78 0.82 7.40
N ILE A 258 -23.52 0.53 6.34
CA ILE A 258 -24.04 -0.81 6.02
C ILE A 258 -23.41 -1.35 4.72
N SER A 259 -23.21 -0.48 3.73
CA SER A 259 -22.94 -0.89 2.36
C SER A 259 -22.20 0.17 1.54
N THR A 260 -21.67 -0.26 0.41
CA THR A 260 -21.20 0.63 -0.66
C THR A 260 -22.26 0.69 -1.74
N ASN A 261 -22.52 1.88 -2.26
CA ASN A 261 -23.62 2.20 -3.15
C ASN A 261 -23.19 3.12 -4.28
N ILE A 262 -23.96 3.07 -5.37
CA ILE A 262 -24.02 4.14 -6.36
C ILE A 262 -25.35 4.83 -6.19
N GLY A 263 -25.36 6.16 -6.11
CA GLY A 263 -26.57 6.93 -5.87
C GLY A 263 -26.61 8.28 -6.57
N VAL A 264 -27.75 8.93 -6.44
CA VAL A 264 -28.04 10.27 -6.97
C VAL A 264 -28.63 11.14 -5.87
N VAL A 265 -28.29 12.43 -5.87
CA VAL A 265 -28.91 13.39 -4.95
C VAL A 265 -30.31 13.74 -5.44
N LYS A 266 -31.31 13.58 -4.59
CA LYS A 266 -32.71 14.00 -4.82
C LYS A 266 -33.27 14.53 -3.51
N ASN A 267 -33.82 15.75 -3.53
CA ASN A 267 -34.40 16.41 -2.36
C ASN A 267 -33.46 16.37 -1.14
N ASP A 268 -32.22 16.84 -1.33
CA ASP A 268 -31.14 16.88 -0.33
C ASP A 268 -30.74 15.52 0.27
N SER A 269 -31.20 14.43 -0.33
CA SER A 269 -30.92 13.06 0.11
C SER A 269 -30.17 12.29 -0.97
N LEU A 270 -29.16 11.52 -0.56
CA LEU A 270 -28.44 10.62 -1.46
C LEU A 270 -29.20 9.29 -1.54
N ILE A 271 -29.82 9.04 -2.69
CA ILE A 271 -30.67 7.87 -2.91
C ILE A 271 -29.88 6.79 -3.65
N PRO A 272 -29.71 5.59 -3.08
CA PRO A 272 -29.04 4.49 -3.75
C PRO A 272 -29.87 4.03 -4.96
N ILE A 273 -29.20 3.83 -6.09
CA ILE A 273 -29.74 3.21 -7.30
C ILE A 273 -29.06 1.87 -7.61
N TYR A 274 -27.92 1.62 -6.96
CA TYR A 274 -27.23 0.34 -6.98
C TYR A 274 -26.53 0.12 -5.64
N THR A 275 -26.59 -1.11 -5.11
CA THR A 275 -25.90 -1.52 -3.89
C THR A 275 -24.97 -2.68 -4.22
N PHE A 276 -23.70 -2.55 -3.87
CA PHE A 276 -22.72 -3.60 -4.09
C PHE A 276 -22.98 -4.77 -3.12
N LYS A 277 -22.97 -6.00 -3.63
CA LYS A 277 -23.18 -7.21 -2.83
C LYS A 277 -22.03 -7.48 -1.86
N SER A 278 -20.81 -7.19 -2.32
CA SER A 278 -19.59 -7.38 -1.54
C SER A 278 -19.34 -6.17 -0.66
N LYS A 279 -18.87 -6.40 0.57
CA LYS A 279 -18.36 -5.35 1.46
C LYS A 279 -17.02 -4.83 0.93
N ILE A 280 -17.10 -4.01 -0.11
CA ILE A 280 -15.97 -3.25 -0.62
C ILE A 280 -15.95 -1.89 0.07
N ARG A 281 -14.75 -1.37 0.32
CA ARG A 281 -14.49 -0.06 0.90
C ARG A 281 -13.68 0.73 -0.10
N PRO A 282 -14.33 1.47 -1.02
CA PRO A 282 -13.62 2.33 -1.95
C PRO A 282 -12.88 3.42 -1.19
N PHE A 283 -11.67 3.72 -1.64
CA PHE A 283 -10.83 4.73 -1.01
C PHE A 283 -9.99 5.43 -2.08
N LYS A 284 -9.44 6.57 -1.69
CA LYS A 284 -8.40 7.27 -2.42
C LYS A 284 -7.19 7.32 -1.51
N TRP A 285 -6.01 7.06 -2.06
CA TRP A 285 -4.78 7.35 -1.32
C TRP A 285 -4.70 8.85 -1.06
N TYR A 286 -4.03 9.24 0.03
CA TYR A 286 -3.98 10.62 0.54
C TYR A 286 -3.69 11.68 -0.55
N TYR A 287 -2.95 11.32 -1.60
CA TYR A 287 -2.57 12.22 -2.69
C TYR A 287 -2.94 11.72 -4.10
N ASP A 288 -3.86 10.75 -4.20
CA ASP A 288 -4.45 10.27 -5.48
C ASP A 288 -5.42 11.31 -6.09
N SER A 289 -5.53 12.48 -5.48
CA SER A 289 -6.25 13.63 -6.03
C SER A 289 -5.69 14.12 -7.37
N ARG A 290 -4.48 13.67 -7.74
CA ARG A 290 -3.78 13.96 -9.00
C ARG A 290 -4.16 13.04 -10.15
N ASN A 291 -5.06 12.08 -9.93
CA ASN A 291 -5.72 11.32 -10.98
C ASN A 291 -7.12 11.90 -11.25
N PRO A 292 -7.24 13.06 -11.93
CA PRO A 292 -8.54 13.63 -12.25
C PRO A 292 -9.33 12.67 -13.13
N ILE A 293 -10.64 12.90 -13.23
CA ILE A 293 -11.44 12.28 -14.29
C ILE A 293 -10.72 12.57 -15.61
N GLN A 294 -10.32 11.51 -16.32
CA GLN A 294 -9.58 11.64 -17.56
C GLN A 294 -10.48 12.34 -18.60
N ASN A 295 -9.89 12.98 -19.61
CA ASN A 295 -10.64 13.74 -20.62
C ASN A 295 -11.71 12.91 -21.38
N ASN A 296 -11.68 11.58 -21.26
CA ASN A 296 -12.62 10.63 -21.84
C ASN A 296 -13.68 10.14 -20.84
N ASP A 297 -13.91 10.85 -19.72
CA ASP A 297 -14.82 10.48 -18.63
C ASP A 297 -14.51 9.14 -17.94
N TYR A 298 -13.35 8.54 -18.23
CA TYR A 298 -12.86 7.34 -17.57
C TYR A 298 -12.22 7.68 -16.24
N GLN A 299 -12.51 6.87 -15.22
CA GLN A 299 -11.82 6.93 -13.95
C GLN A 299 -11.72 5.55 -13.30
N THR A 300 -10.74 5.40 -12.42
CA THR A 300 -10.54 4.19 -11.61
C THR A 300 -10.61 4.55 -10.14
N VAL A 301 -11.29 3.73 -9.34
CA VAL A 301 -11.33 3.87 -7.88
C VAL A 301 -10.83 2.59 -7.24
N GLN A 302 -9.87 2.70 -6.33
CA GLN A 302 -9.33 1.55 -5.60
C GLN A 302 -10.30 1.17 -4.47
N PHE A 303 -10.36 -0.12 -4.13
CA PHE A 303 -11.12 -0.59 -2.97
C PHE A 303 -10.40 -1.70 -2.21
N GLN A 304 -10.68 -1.78 -0.91
CA GLN A 304 -10.30 -2.91 -0.06
C GLN A 304 -11.54 -3.69 0.36
N THR A 305 -11.36 -4.92 0.80
CA THR A 305 -12.40 -5.71 1.47
C THR A 305 -12.05 -5.89 2.95
N ASP A 306 -12.86 -6.64 3.69
CA ASP A 306 -12.53 -7.05 5.06
C ASP A 306 -11.35 -8.05 5.12
N SER A 307 -10.96 -8.64 3.98
CA SER A 307 -9.80 -9.51 3.86
C SER A 307 -8.62 -8.75 3.26
N GLU A 308 -7.47 -8.72 3.94
CA GLU A 308 -6.25 -8.06 3.43
C GLU A 308 -5.74 -8.65 2.11
N ASN A 309 -6.11 -9.90 1.79
CA ASN A 309 -5.75 -10.57 0.55
C ASN A 309 -6.75 -10.33 -0.60
N ASN A 310 -7.84 -9.59 -0.35
CA ASN A 310 -8.84 -9.27 -1.37
C ASN A 310 -9.05 -7.76 -1.45
N TYR A 311 -8.76 -7.21 -2.62
CA TYR A 311 -8.77 -5.78 -2.93
C TYR A 311 -8.96 -5.60 -4.43
N GLY A 312 -9.13 -4.37 -4.92
CA GLY A 312 -9.40 -4.22 -6.34
C GLY A 312 -9.54 -2.80 -6.88
N ILE A 313 -10.01 -2.73 -8.12
CA ILE A 313 -10.29 -1.50 -8.86
C ILE A 313 -11.73 -1.53 -9.35
N ILE A 314 -12.41 -0.41 -9.23
CA ILE A 314 -13.65 -0.12 -9.96
C ILE A 314 -13.29 0.76 -11.14
N GLU A 315 -13.47 0.27 -12.35
CA GLU A 315 -13.44 1.09 -13.57
C GLU A 315 -14.81 1.71 -13.78
N ILE A 316 -14.84 3.00 -14.07
CA ILE A 316 -16.06 3.75 -14.34
C ILE A 316 -15.90 4.41 -15.71
N ASN A 317 -16.80 4.05 -16.62
CA ASN A 317 -16.92 4.67 -17.94
C ASN A 317 -18.39 4.96 -18.22
N GLY A 318 -18.81 6.19 -17.95
CA GLY A 318 -20.22 6.60 -18.01
C GLY A 318 -21.10 5.75 -17.09
N LYS A 319 -21.90 4.85 -17.67
CA LYS A 319 -22.81 3.94 -16.94
C LYS A 319 -22.27 2.53 -16.77
N SER A 320 -21.12 2.23 -17.35
CA SER A 320 -20.50 0.91 -17.25
C SER A 320 -19.50 0.91 -16.10
N PHE A 321 -19.69 -0.06 -15.21
CA PHE A 321 -18.83 -0.33 -14.07
C PHE A 321 -18.21 -1.70 -14.27
N ASN A 322 -16.89 -1.78 -14.13
CA ASN A 322 -16.21 -3.06 -14.02
C ASN A 322 -15.55 -3.15 -12.64
N VAL A 323 -16.03 -4.06 -11.82
CA VAL A 323 -15.52 -4.32 -10.47
C VAL A 323 -14.52 -5.47 -10.56
N ILE A 324 -13.24 -5.14 -10.56
CA ILE A 324 -12.15 -6.11 -10.66
C ILE A 324 -11.64 -6.39 -9.26
N ASN A 325 -11.83 -7.62 -8.79
CA ASN A 325 -11.33 -8.11 -7.50
C ASN A 325 -10.06 -8.93 -7.71
N PHE A 326 -8.97 -8.49 -7.10
CA PHE A 326 -7.73 -9.24 -6.97
C PHE A 326 -7.78 -10.10 -5.70
N LYS A 327 -7.54 -11.39 -5.88
CA LYS A 327 -7.27 -12.33 -4.79
C LYS A 327 -5.78 -12.62 -4.76
N ASN A 328 -5.07 -12.08 -3.79
CA ASN A 328 -3.65 -12.37 -3.60
C ASN A 328 -3.47 -13.71 -2.88
N THR A 329 -2.99 -14.72 -3.59
CA THR A 329 -2.75 -16.06 -3.06
C THR A 329 -1.33 -16.25 -2.53
N TYR A 330 -0.51 -15.20 -2.55
CA TYR A 330 0.83 -15.27 -1.97
C TYR A 330 0.79 -15.71 -0.51
N ARG A 331 1.66 -16.67 -0.19
CA ARG A 331 1.95 -17.15 1.15
C ARG A 331 3.46 -17.20 1.27
N GLU A 332 3.99 -16.64 2.34
CA GLU A 332 5.40 -16.77 2.65
C GLU A 332 5.74 -18.25 2.88
N PRO A 333 6.88 -18.76 2.37
CA PRO A 333 7.26 -20.15 2.54
C PRO A 333 7.38 -20.53 4.02
N VAL A 334 6.74 -21.64 4.39
CA VAL A 334 6.84 -22.28 5.71
C VAL A 334 7.66 -23.56 5.55
N PHE A 335 8.82 -23.60 6.18
CA PHE A 335 9.78 -24.71 6.07
C PHE A 335 9.44 -25.86 7.01
N GLY A 336 8.78 -25.57 8.13
CA GLY A 336 8.57 -26.57 9.17
C GLY A 336 9.84 -26.85 9.97
N LYS A 337 9.64 -27.43 11.16
CA LYS A 337 10.72 -27.73 12.10
C LYS A 337 11.79 -28.66 11.54
N VAL A 338 11.40 -29.72 10.82
CA VAL A 338 12.33 -30.75 10.33
C VAL A 338 13.26 -30.18 9.27
N GLU A 339 12.70 -29.62 8.19
CA GLU A 339 13.50 -29.09 7.08
C GLU A 339 14.40 -27.93 7.53
N LEU A 340 13.91 -27.05 8.41
CA LEU A 340 14.73 -25.95 8.92
C LEU A 340 15.85 -26.42 9.84
N THR A 341 15.64 -27.50 10.60
CA THR A 341 16.68 -28.14 11.44
C THR A 341 17.77 -28.74 10.54
N GLU A 342 17.40 -29.55 9.55
CA GLU A 342 18.35 -30.14 8.59
C GLU A 342 19.11 -29.05 7.82
N TRP A 343 18.41 -28.01 7.38
CA TRP A 343 19.03 -26.86 6.74
C TRP A 343 20.05 -26.19 7.66
N PHE A 344 19.69 -25.93 8.93
CA PHE A 344 20.58 -25.27 9.88
C PHE A 344 21.85 -26.09 10.11
N GLU A 345 21.74 -27.40 10.36
CA GLU A 345 22.89 -28.25 10.64
C GLU A 345 23.85 -28.30 9.43
N ASN A 346 23.32 -28.50 8.22
CA ASN A 346 24.12 -28.49 6.99
C ASN A 346 24.78 -27.13 6.74
N THR A 347 24.03 -26.05 6.94
CA THR A 347 24.49 -24.69 6.68
C THR A 347 25.52 -24.23 7.71
N PHE A 348 25.30 -24.56 8.98
CA PHE A 348 26.25 -24.30 10.05
C PHE A 348 27.57 -25.02 9.79
N ASP A 349 27.53 -26.32 9.46
CA ASP A 349 28.72 -27.11 9.13
C ASP A 349 29.50 -26.50 7.96
N PHE A 350 28.78 -26.09 6.92
CA PHE A 350 29.36 -25.43 5.77
C PHE A 350 29.98 -24.08 6.15
N TYR A 351 29.27 -23.21 6.87
CA TYR A 351 29.78 -21.90 7.30
C TYR A 351 30.97 -22.01 8.24
N TYR A 352 30.89 -22.90 9.24
CA TYR A 352 31.98 -23.16 10.17
C TYR A 352 33.26 -23.58 9.43
N SER A 353 33.14 -24.54 8.52
CA SER A 353 34.30 -25.07 7.78
C SER A 353 34.89 -24.08 6.77
N ASN A 354 34.11 -23.09 6.33
CA ASN A 354 34.48 -22.18 5.24
C ASN A 354 34.51 -20.70 5.65
N PHE A 355 34.36 -20.37 6.94
CA PHE A 355 34.12 -18.99 7.40
C PHE A 355 35.14 -17.99 6.86
N ASN A 356 36.41 -18.39 6.79
CA ASN A 356 37.49 -17.51 6.32
C ASN A 356 37.37 -17.12 4.84
N ASN A 357 36.70 -17.93 4.02
CA ASN A 357 36.56 -17.76 2.57
C ASN A 357 35.08 -17.62 2.16
N LEU A 358 34.20 -17.32 3.12
CA LEU A 358 32.76 -17.20 2.84
C LEU A 358 32.49 -15.81 2.29
N HIS A 359 31.85 -15.75 1.12
CA HIS A 359 31.47 -14.51 0.44
C HIS A 359 29.96 -14.38 0.31
N LEU A 360 29.50 -13.13 0.23
CA LEU A 360 28.08 -12.79 0.18
C LEU A 360 27.33 -13.43 -0.99
N ASP A 361 27.94 -13.54 -2.16
CA ASP A 361 27.27 -14.12 -3.34
C ASP A 361 26.90 -15.60 -3.12
N LYS A 362 27.70 -16.32 -2.32
CA LYS A 362 27.43 -17.71 -1.95
C LYS A 362 26.30 -17.80 -0.92
N ILE A 363 26.24 -16.87 0.02
CA ILE A 363 25.11 -16.73 0.95
C ILE A 363 23.83 -16.47 0.17
N ASP A 364 23.84 -15.46 -0.70
CA ASP A 364 22.67 -15.05 -1.48
C ASP A 364 22.13 -16.24 -2.30
N LYS A 365 23.01 -17.07 -2.89
CA LYS A 365 22.62 -18.29 -3.61
C LYS A 365 21.97 -19.35 -2.70
N ILE A 366 22.54 -19.60 -1.52
CA ILE A 366 21.97 -20.56 -0.54
C ILE A 366 20.57 -20.11 -0.14
N GLU A 367 20.42 -18.82 0.18
CA GLU A 367 19.17 -18.23 0.65
C GLU A 367 18.09 -18.18 -0.44
N GLN A 368 18.48 -17.84 -1.68
CA GLN A 368 17.59 -17.85 -2.84
C GLN A 368 17.11 -19.26 -3.19
N ASN A 369 17.97 -20.28 -3.10
CA ASN A 369 17.58 -21.67 -3.37
C ASN A 369 16.52 -22.19 -2.38
N LEU A 370 16.45 -21.59 -1.19
CA LEU A 370 15.45 -21.91 -0.17
C LEU A 370 14.16 -21.10 -0.33
N ASN A 371 14.14 -20.11 -1.22
CA ASN A 371 13.09 -19.08 -1.27
C ASN A 371 12.92 -18.37 0.09
N ALA A 372 14.02 -18.14 0.82
CA ALA A 372 13.97 -17.36 2.06
C ALA A 372 13.55 -15.90 1.77
N THR A 373 12.80 -15.30 2.68
CA THR A 373 12.31 -13.93 2.52
C THR A 373 13.45 -12.95 2.76
N ASP A 374 13.82 -12.16 1.74
CA ASP A 374 14.83 -11.09 1.85
C ASP A 374 14.24 -9.87 2.59
N LEU A 375 14.77 -9.64 3.80
CA LEU A 375 14.45 -8.50 4.67
C LEU A 375 15.59 -7.48 4.71
N THR A 376 16.48 -7.45 3.71
CA THR A 376 17.64 -6.56 3.74
C THR A 376 17.23 -5.09 3.69
N GLN A 377 17.73 -4.32 4.66
CA GLN A 377 17.45 -2.89 4.78
C GLN A 377 18.30 -2.02 3.84
N SER A 378 17.77 -0.85 3.51
CA SER A 378 18.47 0.19 2.74
C SER A 378 19.29 1.13 3.63
N HIS A 379 18.91 1.30 4.90
CA HIS A 379 19.64 2.10 5.87
C HIS A 379 20.77 1.29 6.51
N LYS A 380 21.70 2.01 7.16
CA LYS A 380 22.86 1.39 7.79
C LYS A 380 22.44 0.65 9.08
N ILE A 381 22.74 -0.65 9.15
CA ILE A 381 22.69 -1.43 10.39
C ILE A 381 24.13 -1.79 10.76
N SER A 382 24.50 -1.48 12.01
CA SER A 382 25.82 -1.78 12.60
C SER A 382 25.71 -2.84 13.68
N HIS A 383 26.83 -3.46 14.02
CA HIS A 383 26.92 -4.44 15.10
C HIS A 383 28.16 -4.17 15.93
N PHE A 384 28.04 -4.13 17.26
CA PHE A 384 29.13 -3.74 18.18
C PHE A 384 30.38 -4.64 18.07
N LEU A 385 30.20 -5.92 17.72
CA LEU A 385 31.32 -6.84 17.45
C LEU A 385 32.15 -6.50 16.21
N LEU A 386 31.68 -5.54 15.40
CA LEU A 386 32.32 -5.08 14.17
C LEU A 386 32.77 -3.62 14.28
N ASP A 387 32.81 -3.06 15.50
CA ASP A 387 33.26 -1.69 15.73
C ASP A 387 34.69 -1.51 15.18
N GLY A 388 34.86 -0.47 14.36
CA GLY A 388 36.12 -0.18 13.66
C GLY A 388 36.34 -0.96 12.35
N LYS A 389 35.45 -1.89 11.95
CA LYS A 389 35.51 -2.57 10.64
C LYS A 389 34.66 -1.85 9.59
N ASP A 390 35.15 -1.79 8.34
CA ASP A 390 34.40 -1.27 7.18
C ASP A 390 33.47 -2.34 6.61
N VAL A 391 32.33 -2.53 7.28
CA VAL A 391 31.27 -3.47 6.87
C VAL A 391 30.10 -2.73 6.23
N GLU A 392 29.30 -3.42 5.41
CA GLU A 392 28.05 -2.88 4.86
C GLU A 392 26.84 -3.16 5.76
N THR A 393 25.64 -2.72 5.37
CA THR A 393 24.38 -3.22 5.96
C THR A 393 24.31 -4.73 5.71
N PRO A 394 23.99 -5.54 6.74
CA PRO A 394 23.94 -6.98 6.58
C PRO A 394 22.88 -7.39 5.55
N ARG A 395 23.11 -8.52 4.87
CA ARG A 395 22.01 -9.23 4.19
C ARG A 395 21.17 -9.92 5.25
N ILE A 396 19.85 -9.77 5.16
CA ILE A 396 18.92 -10.28 6.17
C ILE A 396 17.89 -11.17 5.48
N TYR A 397 17.72 -12.39 5.98
CA TYR A 397 16.76 -13.35 5.45
C TYR A 397 15.92 -13.96 6.56
N ARG A 398 14.63 -14.18 6.30
CA ARG A 398 13.70 -14.86 7.21
C ARG A 398 13.24 -16.19 6.66
N LYS A 399 13.10 -17.17 7.55
CA LYS A 399 12.57 -18.51 7.30
C LYS A 399 11.52 -18.82 8.36
N ILE A 400 10.29 -19.12 7.95
CA ILE A 400 9.22 -19.46 8.89
C ILE A 400 9.35 -20.94 9.28
N GLU A 401 9.58 -21.21 10.56
CA GLU A 401 9.61 -22.57 11.11
C GLU A 401 8.18 -23.06 11.38
N SER A 402 7.37 -22.22 12.02
CA SER A 402 5.98 -22.52 12.39
C SER A 402 5.15 -21.24 12.57
N SER A 403 3.89 -21.38 12.99
CA SER A 403 3.04 -20.24 13.40
C SER A 403 3.63 -19.44 14.56
N GLU A 404 4.47 -20.05 15.39
CA GLU A 404 5.04 -19.45 16.59
C GLU A 404 6.47 -18.95 16.40
N LEU A 405 7.24 -19.58 15.50
CA LEU A 405 8.69 -19.39 15.43
C LEU A 405 9.17 -19.11 14.00
N SER A 406 10.07 -18.15 13.87
CA SER A 406 10.81 -17.87 12.65
C SER A 406 12.29 -17.73 12.95
N LEU A 407 13.13 -18.01 11.95
CA LEU A 407 14.56 -17.79 12.00
C LEU A 407 14.91 -16.62 11.08
N VAL A 408 15.51 -15.59 11.66
CA VAL A 408 16.16 -14.50 10.93
C VAL A 408 17.67 -14.71 10.93
N THR A 409 18.26 -14.67 9.75
CA THR A 409 19.71 -14.74 9.56
C THR A 409 20.26 -13.44 9.03
N MET A 410 21.24 -12.87 9.74
CA MET A 410 21.93 -11.63 9.38
C MET A 410 23.39 -11.92 9.02
N TYR A 411 23.79 -11.49 7.84
CA TYR A 411 25.12 -11.71 7.28
C TYR A 411 25.84 -10.37 7.11
N TYR A 412 26.76 -10.06 8.02
CA TYR A 412 27.59 -8.86 7.94
C TYR A 412 28.83 -9.14 7.12
N TYR A 413 29.12 -8.25 6.17
CA TYR A 413 30.19 -8.45 5.20
C TYR A 413 30.99 -7.19 4.97
N SER A 414 32.27 -7.38 4.61
CA SER A 414 33.18 -6.30 4.28
C SER A 414 32.72 -5.53 3.04
N ARG A 415 32.95 -4.21 3.03
CA ARG A 415 32.59 -3.38 1.87
C ARG A 415 33.40 -3.75 0.63
N LYS A 416 34.69 -4.02 0.80
CA LYS A 416 35.68 -4.16 -0.28
C LYS A 416 35.58 -5.49 -1.04
N ASP A 417 35.64 -6.61 -0.34
CA ASP A 417 35.75 -7.97 -0.90
C ASP A 417 34.52 -8.85 -0.63
N LYS A 418 33.50 -8.29 0.05
CA LYS A 418 32.24 -8.97 0.35
C LYS A 418 32.42 -10.27 1.14
N THR A 419 33.50 -10.37 1.89
CA THR A 419 33.78 -11.49 2.80
C THR A 419 32.93 -11.37 4.05
N ILE A 420 32.45 -12.51 4.56
CA ILE A 420 31.62 -12.55 5.76
C ILE A 420 32.48 -12.31 7.00
N GLU A 421 32.07 -11.35 7.81
CA GLU A 421 32.73 -10.95 9.06
C GLU A 421 31.98 -11.46 10.29
N LEU A 422 30.64 -11.54 10.20
CA LEU A 422 29.76 -12.04 11.25
C LEU A 422 28.49 -12.62 10.65
N ILE A 423 28.06 -13.76 11.19
CA ILE A 423 26.75 -14.37 10.92
C ILE A 423 25.99 -14.41 12.24
N GLU A 424 24.74 -13.95 12.23
CA GLU A 424 23.83 -14.05 13.36
C GLU A 424 22.58 -14.81 12.93
N PHE A 425 22.25 -15.87 13.66
CA PHE A 425 21.01 -16.62 13.57
C PHE A 425 20.16 -16.23 14.78
N GLU A 426 18.98 -15.68 14.53
CA GLU A 426 18.08 -15.21 15.57
C GLU A 426 16.72 -15.89 15.41
N TRP A 427 16.37 -16.76 16.36
CA TRP A 427 15.04 -17.33 16.47
C TRP A 427 14.16 -16.39 17.27
N GLU A 428 13.03 -16.01 16.66
CA GLU A 428 12.07 -15.09 17.25
C GLU A 428 10.63 -15.49 16.99
N LYS A 429 9.72 -14.90 17.78
CA LYS A 429 8.28 -15.07 17.61
C LYS A 429 7.91 -14.70 16.17
N ASN A 430 7.29 -15.62 15.45
CA ASN A 430 6.71 -15.32 14.17
C ASN A 430 5.54 -14.33 14.36
N LYS A 431 5.74 -13.08 13.97
CA LYS A 431 4.70 -12.07 14.02
C LYS A 431 3.85 -12.22 12.77
N ASN A 432 2.68 -12.84 12.91
CA ASN A 432 1.64 -12.64 11.91
C ASN A 432 1.16 -11.19 12.03
N ASN A 433 1.11 -10.47 10.91
CA ASN A 433 0.73 -9.05 10.84
C ASN A 433 -0.77 -8.78 11.16
N ASN A 434 -1.44 -9.68 11.89
CA ASN A 434 -2.81 -9.49 12.34
C ASN A 434 -2.81 -8.63 13.61
N PHE A 435 -3.51 -7.51 13.55
CA PHE A 435 -3.68 -6.55 14.65
C PHE A 435 -4.22 -7.21 15.95
N GLU A 436 -4.91 -8.35 15.84
CA GLU A 436 -5.40 -9.14 16.97
C GLU A 436 -4.29 -9.83 17.78
N ASP A 437 -3.16 -10.21 17.16
CA ASP A 437 -2.04 -10.88 17.85
C ASP A 437 -1.24 -9.92 18.74
N ILE A 438 -1.30 -8.62 18.45
CA ILE A 438 -0.68 -7.55 19.27
C ILE A 438 -1.43 -7.39 20.60
N ILE A 439 -2.74 -7.63 20.62
CA ILE A 439 -3.59 -7.45 21.80
C ILE A 439 -3.55 -8.68 22.72
N ASN A 440 -3.34 -9.89 22.17
CA ASN A 440 -3.31 -11.15 22.92
C ASN A 440 -1.93 -11.54 23.51
N SER A 441 -0.91 -10.67 23.36
CA SER A 441 0.50 -11.02 23.57
C SER A 441 0.88 -11.44 25.00
N THR A 442 0.10 -11.14 26.03
CA THR A 442 0.45 -11.41 27.43
C THR A 442 0.22 -12.87 27.87
N SER A 443 -0.58 -13.65 27.15
CA SER A 443 -0.86 -15.06 27.51
C SER A 443 0.06 -16.09 26.83
N GLU A 444 0.85 -15.66 25.84
CA GLU A 444 1.70 -16.53 25.02
C GLU A 444 3.20 -16.48 25.36
N GLU A 445 3.63 -15.51 26.17
CA GLU A 445 5.06 -15.30 26.47
C GLU A 445 5.73 -16.53 27.10
N SER A 446 5.03 -17.23 28.01
CA SER A 446 5.57 -18.42 28.68
C SER A 446 5.74 -19.62 27.74
N LYS A 447 4.84 -19.77 26.76
CA LYS A 447 4.93 -20.84 25.75
C LYS A 447 6.11 -20.60 24.81
N ILE A 448 6.33 -19.36 24.40
CA ILE A 448 7.44 -18.98 23.51
C ILE A 448 8.78 -19.09 24.23
N GLU A 449 8.86 -18.70 25.51
CA GLU A 449 10.07 -18.88 26.33
C GLU A 449 10.49 -20.36 26.38
N THR A 450 9.52 -21.27 26.56
CA THR A 450 9.77 -22.72 26.56
C THR A 450 10.30 -23.21 25.20
N LEU A 451 9.83 -22.63 24.09
CA LEU A 451 10.32 -22.96 22.75
C LEU A 451 11.77 -22.50 22.55
N TYR A 452 12.14 -21.30 23.01
CA TYR A 452 13.51 -20.82 22.93
C TYR A 452 14.47 -21.66 23.77
N GLU A 453 14.06 -22.05 24.98
CA GLU A 453 14.86 -22.93 25.84
C GLU A 453 15.06 -24.31 25.18
N SER A 454 13.99 -24.94 24.68
CA SER A 454 14.11 -26.23 23.97
C SER A 454 15.01 -26.14 22.74
N LYS A 455 14.94 -25.03 22.00
CA LYS A 455 15.78 -24.81 20.81
C LYS A 455 17.22 -24.51 21.20
N PHE A 456 17.46 -23.78 22.30
CA PHE A 456 18.78 -23.56 22.87
C PHE A 456 19.45 -24.89 23.24
N ASP A 457 18.76 -25.77 23.95
CA ASP A 457 19.29 -27.06 24.37
C ASP A 457 19.66 -27.93 23.17
N TRP A 458 18.82 -27.94 22.13
CA TRP A 458 19.12 -28.65 20.89
C TRP A 458 20.38 -28.09 20.20
N ILE A 459 20.48 -26.77 19.99
CA ILE A 459 21.67 -26.16 19.35
C ILE A 459 22.91 -26.40 20.21
N SER A 460 22.83 -26.20 21.52
CA SER A 460 23.91 -26.46 22.48
C SER A 460 24.44 -27.88 22.36
N ASN A 461 23.55 -28.89 22.33
CA ASN A 461 23.94 -30.29 22.17
C ASN A 461 24.56 -30.56 20.80
N TYR A 462 24.00 -30.01 19.73
CA TYR A 462 24.55 -30.12 18.38
C TYR A 462 25.98 -29.53 18.31
N LEU A 463 26.18 -28.31 18.84
CA LEU A 463 27.50 -27.67 18.90
C LEU A 463 28.49 -28.47 19.75
N GLN A 464 28.07 -28.97 20.92
CA GLN A 464 28.94 -29.78 21.77
C GLN A 464 29.42 -31.06 21.08
N ASN A 465 28.55 -31.71 20.32
CA ASN A 465 28.91 -32.89 19.53
C ASN A 465 29.84 -32.55 18.36
N LYS A 466 29.69 -31.35 17.77
CA LYS A 466 30.47 -30.94 16.60
C LYS A 466 31.84 -30.35 16.92
N ILE A 467 31.90 -29.47 17.90
CA ILE A 467 33.07 -28.62 18.19
C ILE A 467 33.54 -28.70 19.65
N GLY A 468 32.99 -29.64 20.43
CA GLY A 468 33.38 -29.89 21.82
C GLY A 468 32.70 -28.96 22.83
N LYS A 469 33.11 -29.03 24.09
CA LYS A 469 32.48 -28.26 25.18
C LYS A 469 32.76 -26.75 25.05
N PRO A 470 31.83 -25.88 25.50
CA PRO A 470 32.04 -24.43 25.46
C PRO A 470 33.24 -24.01 26.31
N THR A 471 34.01 -23.04 25.82
CA THR A 471 35.12 -22.40 26.54
C THR A 471 34.61 -21.61 27.75
N SER A 472 33.40 -21.07 27.68
CA SER A 472 32.73 -20.45 28.83
C SER A 472 31.22 -20.66 28.77
N SER A 473 30.59 -20.85 29.93
CA SER A 473 29.14 -20.93 30.09
C SER A 473 28.72 -20.05 31.25
N ILE A 474 27.80 -19.13 31.02
CA ILE A 474 27.22 -18.22 32.02
C ILE A 474 25.73 -18.50 32.09
N SER A 475 25.22 -18.76 33.29
CA SER A 475 23.79 -18.97 33.54
C SER A 475 23.32 -17.96 34.57
N GLU A 476 22.42 -17.08 34.16
CA GLU A 476 21.73 -16.12 35.00
C GLU A 476 20.24 -16.49 35.13
N LYS A 477 19.52 -15.83 36.04
CA LYS A 477 18.12 -16.14 36.36
C LYS A 477 17.17 -16.16 35.14
N SER A 478 17.51 -15.45 34.07
CA SER A 478 16.66 -15.31 32.87
C SER A 478 17.44 -15.36 31.55
N SER A 479 18.70 -15.79 31.58
CA SER A 479 19.49 -15.95 30.35
C SER A 479 20.61 -16.95 30.54
N VAL A 480 20.91 -17.68 29.48
CA VAL A 480 22.09 -18.56 29.42
C VAL A 480 22.89 -18.20 28.18
N GLU A 481 24.20 -18.14 28.34
CA GLU A 481 25.15 -17.86 27.28
C GLU A 481 26.27 -18.90 27.30
N GLN A 482 26.51 -19.54 26.16
CA GLN A 482 27.61 -20.45 25.92
C GLN A 482 28.50 -19.90 24.81
N LYS A 483 29.81 -20.04 24.96
CA LYS A 483 30.79 -19.52 24.02
C LYS A 483 31.88 -20.53 23.73
N TRP A 484 32.22 -20.68 22.46
CA TRP A 484 33.35 -21.45 21.96
C TRP A 484 34.34 -20.48 21.31
N ILE A 485 35.61 -20.61 21.68
CA ILE A 485 36.71 -19.90 21.05
C ILE A 485 37.63 -20.96 20.44
N ILE A 486 37.65 -21.02 19.11
CA ILE A 486 38.39 -22.02 18.34
C ILE A 486 39.26 -21.24 17.36
N ASP A 487 40.57 -21.26 17.60
CA ASP A 487 41.54 -20.43 16.88
C ASP A 487 41.14 -18.93 16.86
N ASN A 488 40.84 -18.39 15.68
CA ASN A 488 40.40 -17.01 15.47
C ASN A 488 38.86 -16.86 15.38
N LEU A 489 38.11 -17.96 15.46
CA LEU A 489 36.66 -17.98 15.34
C LEU A 489 36.01 -18.03 16.72
N THR A 490 35.02 -17.18 16.92
CA THR A 490 34.18 -17.18 18.11
C THR A 490 32.76 -17.56 17.73
N ILE A 491 32.19 -18.52 18.46
CA ILE A 491 30.79 -18.93 18.34
C ILE A 491 30.13 -18.67 19.68
N GLY A 492 29.04 -17.91 19.69
CA GLY A 492 28.29 -17.57 20.90
C GLY A 492 26.83 -17.97 20.73
N LEU A 493 26.32 -18.80 21.63
CA LEU A 493 24.91 -19.19 21.71
C LEU A 493 24.31 -18.55 22.96
N LYS A 494 23.23 -17.79 22.81
CA LYS A 494 22.57 -17.08 23.90
C LYS A 494 21.06 -17.22 23.79
N TYR A 495 20.41 -17.53 24.89
CA TYR A 495 18.95 -17.41 24.98
C TYR A 495 18.53 -16.56 26.18
N ASN A 496 17.42 -15.85 26.01
CA ASN A 496 16.68 -15.18 27.08
C ASN A 496 15.17 -15.23 26.77
N LYS A 497 14.35 -14.64 27.63
CA LYS A 497 12.88 -14.64 27.48
C LYS A 497 12.34 -14.07 26.16
N ARG A 498 13.13 -13.25 25.46
CA ARG A 498 12.70 -12.53 24.25
C ARG A 498 13.20 -13.15 22.96
N LYS A 499 14.36 -13.82 22.99
CA LYS A 499 14.97 -14.41 21.79
C LYS A 499 16.02 -15.47 22.10
N LEU A 500 16.28 -16.31 21.09
CA LEU A 500 17.43 -17.21 21.00
C LEU A 500 18.33 -16.75 19.85
N GLU A 501 19.62 -16.70 20.10
CA GLU A 501 20.59 -16.13 19.18
C GLU A 501 21.87 -16.98 19.13
N LEU A 502 22.37 -17.25 17.92
CA LEU A 502 23.66 -17.86 17.66
C LEU A 502 24.48 -16.94 16.77
N ARG A 503 25.67 -16.58 17.22
CA ARG A 503 26.62 -15.75 16.47
C ARG A 503 27.88 -16.53 16.10
N MET A 504 28.40 -16.29 14.91
CA MET A 504 29.69 -16.79 14.44
C MET A 504 30.48 -15.61 13.86
N TYR A 505 31.66 -15.31 14.42
CA TYR A 505 32.46 -14.14 14.01
C TYR A 505 33.95 -14.31 14.26
N LYS A 506 34.77 -13.56 13.52
CA LYS A 506 36.21 -13.47 13.76
C LYS A 506 36.50 -12.44 14.85
N LYS A 507 37.36 -12.81 15.79
CA LYS A 507 37.88 -11.89 16.80
C LYS A 507 38.99 -11.01 16.26
#